data_AF-A0A2N3AT32-F1
#
_entry.id   AF-A0A2N3AT32-F1
#
_cell.length_a   1.000
_cell.length_b   1.000
_cell.length_c   1.000
_cell.angle_alpha   90.00
_cell.angle_beta   90.00
_cell.angle_gamma   90.00
#
_symmetry.space_group_name_H-M   'P 1'
#
loop_
_entity.id
_entity.type
_entity.pdbx_description
1 polymer ?
#
loop_
_entity_poly.entity_id
_entity_poly.type
_entity_poly.pdbx_seq_one_letter_code
_entity_poly.pdbx_strand_id
1 'polypeptide(L)'
;KADGQVAWLRDLIEIVEQSHDAEELLEHTRLAVYQDRIFAFTPKGALFQLPKGATAVDFAFAVHTNLGLATAGAKINGRHMPLRTALNNGDVVEIIKNPHAAPQLSWLGFVVTGKARASIRRSVRLKERAEVAAIGSKLFDEIAIRVPARIGKKAIRAAIERLGMDEPDDLMYAIGAAKLSDREVMEALVPGCTAGIEADEHWTRRERAISIRGLTPGVAFELADCCHPVPGDRIVGIRRKGETVLVHAIDCLELANGVDSDWIDLAWGSRSVGALGQLSVTLYDRPGTLAEMAGIFAQNKANVTSLVQSQLDHPFTTYDIEIEVQDVAHLNRILSALRASDAVAQADRQ
;
A
#
# COMPACT_ATOMS: atom_id res chain seq x y z
N LYS A 1 -3.60 -25.03 -44.10
CA LYS A 1 -4.81 -25.69 -43.57
C LYS A 1 -4.52 -26.08 -42.12
N ALA A 2 -5.41 -25.72 -41.19
CA ALA A 2 -5.57 -26.24 -39.82
C ALA A 2 -4.59 -25.83 -38.67
N ASP A 3 -3.97 -24.65 -38.66
CA ASP A 3 -3.18 -24.20 -37.48
C ASP A 3 -3.83 -23.06 -36.65
N GLY A 4 -4.77 -22.30 -37.22
CA GLY A 4 -5.44 -21.20 -36.50
C GLY A 4 -6.43 -21.65 -35.42
N GLN A 5 -6.91 -22.89 -35.48
CA GLN A 5 -7.86 -23.46 -34.51
C GLN A 5 -7.19 -24.07 -33.27
N VAL A 6 -5.86 -24.07 -33.17
CA VAL A 6 -5.14 -24.69 -32.02
C VAL A 6 -4.45 -23.63 -31.14
N ALA A 7 -4.21 -22.43 -31.66
CA ALA A 7 -3.56 -21.36 -30.90
C ALA A 7 -4.38 -20.92 -29.67
N TRP A 8 -5.71 -20.79 -29.80
CA TRP A 8 -6.58 -20.41 -28.68
C TRP A 8 -6.65 -21.48 -27.57
N LEU A 9 -6.46 -22.75 -27.92
CA LEU A 9 -6.35 -23.85 -26.94
C LEU A 9 -5.04 -23.76 -26.15
N ARG A 10 -3.93 -23.34 -26.79
CA ARG A 10 -2.67 -23.10 -26.08
C ARG A 10 -2.77 -21.89 -25.14
N ASP A 11 -3.43 -20.82 -25.55
CA ASP A 11 -3.68 -19.66 -24.69
C ASP A 11 -4.57 -20.04 -23.49
N LEU A 12 -5.57 -20.90 -23.69
CA LEU A 12 -6.40 -21.44 -22.60
C LEU A 12 -5.64 -22.38 -21.67
N ILE A 13 -4.75 -23.22 -22.21
CA ILE A 13 -3.89 -24.10 -21.40
C ILE A 13 -2.88 -23.26 -20.58
N GLU A 14 -2.29 -22.22 -21.17
CA GLU A 14 -1.38 -21.29 -20.47
C GLU A 14 -2.11 -20.53 -19.36
N ILE A 15 -3.39 -20.18 -19.57
CA ILE A 15 -4.24 -19.58 -18.53
C ILE A 15 -4.55 -20.60 -17.43
N VAL A 16 -4.94 -21.83 -17.77
CA VAL A 16 -5.27 -22.90 -16.82
C VAL A 16 -4.07 -23.31 -15.96
N GLU A 17 -2.86 -23.30 -16.50
CA GLU A 17 -1.63 -23.57 -15.74
C GLU A 17 -1.24 -22.43 -14.78
N GLN A 18 -1.78 -21.21 -14.95
CA GLN A 18 -1.39 -20.02 -14.19
C GLN A 18 -2.50 -19.45 -13.28
N SER A 19 -3.77 -19.81 -13.48
CA SER A 19 -4.91 -19.32 -12.70
C SER A 19 -5.35 -20.32 -11.61
N HIS A 20 -5.49 -19.86 -10.36
CA HIS A 20 -5.96 -20.67 -9.23
C HIS A 20 -7.44 -20.41 -8.85
N ASP A 21 -8.20 -19.68 -9.68
CA ASP A 21 -9.57 -19.27 -9.35
C ASP A 21 -10.56 -19.53 -10.51
N ALA A 22 -11.66 -20.23 -10.20
CA ALA A 22 -12.60 -20.78 -11.18
C ALA A 22 -13.58 -19.74 -11.75
N GLU A 23 -13.83 -18.66 -11.01
CA GLU A 23 -14.76 -17.59 -11.41
C GLU A 23 -14.15 -16.72 -12.53
N GLU A 24 -12.83 -16.55 -12.52
CA GLU A 24 -12.07 -15.79 -13.53
C GLU A 24 -12.09 -16.49 -14.91
N LEU A 25 -12.15 -17.82 -14.95
CA LEU A 25 -12.24 -18.62 -16.19
C LEU A 25 -13.55 -18.40 -16.95
N LEU A 26 -14.68 -18.24 -16.24
CA LEU A 26 -16.00 -18.08 -16.85
C LEU A 26 -16.19 -16.70 -17.48
N GLU A 27 -15.61 -15.65 -16.89
CA GLU A 27 -15.58 -14.32 -17.51
C GLU A 27 -14.69 -14.29 -18.77
N HIS A 28 -13.51 -14.92 -18.72
CA HIS A 28 -12.58 -14.94 -19.85
C HIS A 28 -13.11 -15.74 -21.04
N THR A 29 -13.81 -16.85 -20.80
CA THR A 29 -14.41 -17.68 -21.86
C THR A 29 -15.60 -17.00 -22.52
N ARG A 30 -16.40 -16.24 -21.77
CA ARG A 30 -17.58 -15.54 -22.31
C ARG A 30 -17.21 -14.34 -23.20
N LEU A 31 -16.09 -13.67 -22.92
CA LEU A 31 -15.54 -12.58 -23.75
C LEU A 31 -14.91 -13.07 -25.07
N ALA A 32 -14.48 -14.33 -25.16
CA ALA A 32 -13.75 -14.86 -26.31
C ALA A 32 -14.64 -15.29 -27.49
N VAL A 33 -15.97 -15.39 -27.30
CA VAL A 33 -16.88 -16.08 -28.22
C VAL A 33 -17.60 -15.16 -29.24
N TYR A 34 -17.58 -13.83 -29.10
CA TYR A 34 -18.21 -12.91 -30.07
C TYR A 34 -17.21 -12.17 -30.98
N GLN A 35 -17.54 -12.13 -32.26
CA GLN A 35 -16.71 -11.81 -33.43
C GLN A 35 -16.35 -10.33 -33.63
N ASP A 36 -15.49 -9.77 -32.78
CA ASP A 36 -14.93 -8.43 -33.02
C ASP A 36 -13.41 -8.50 -32.79
N ARG A 37 -12.65 -9.01 -33.78
CA ARG A 37 -11.19 -9.10 -33.72
C ARG A 37 -10.55 -8.06 -34.66
N ILE A 38 -9.47 -7.44 -34.20
CA ILE A 38 -8.65 -6.50 -34.96
C ILE A 38 -7.29 -7.12 -35.26
N PHE A 39 -6.64 -6.67 -36.34
CA PHE A 39 -5.30 -7.06 -36.73
C PHE A 39 -4.36 -5.88 -36.58
N ALA A 40 -3.29 -6.07 -35.81
CA ALA A 40 -2.23 -5.07 -35.61
C ALA A 40 -0.89 -5.65 -36.06
N PHE A 41 0.02 -4.79 -36.52
CA PHE A 41 1.30 -5.19 -37.08
C PHE A 41 2.45 -4.67 -36.23
N THR A 42 3.52 -5.45 -36.16
CA THR A 42 4.83 -4.94 -35.70
C THR A 42 5.48 -4.10 -36.82
N PRO A 43 6.48 -3.26 -36.52
CA PRO A 43 7.22 -2.52 -37.55
C PRO A 43 7.94 -3.43 -38.57
N LYS A 44 8.16 -4.70 -38.20
CA LYS A 44 8.75 -5.73 -39.06
C LYS A 44 7.73 -6.49 -39.90
N GLY A 45 6.44 -6.15 -39.82
CA GLY A 45 5.36 -6.76 -40.59
C GLY A 45 4.75 -8.02 -39.99
N ALA A 46 5.16 -8.47 -38.79
CA ALA A 46 4.49 -9.58 -38.11
C ALA A 46 3.08 -9.16 -37.67
N LEU A 47 2.08 -10.01 -37.94
CA LEU A 47 0.67 -9.77 -37.69
C LEU A 47 0.23 -10.42 -36.37
N PHE A 48 -0.48 -9.64 -35.55
CA PHE A 48 -1.07 -10.08 -34.29
C PHE A 48 -2.58 -9.83 -34.31
N GLN A 49 -3.32 -10.84 -33.85
CA GLN A 49 -4.77 -10.76 -33.75
C GLN A 49 -5.16 -10.48 -32.30
N LEU A 50 -5.99 -9.45 -32.10
CA LEU A 50 -6.42 -8.97 -30.78
C LEU A 50 -7.94 -8.78 -30.75
N PRO A 51 -8.59 -8.80 -29.57
CA PRO A 51 -9.98 -8.38 -29.46
C PRO A 51 -10.12 -6.89 -29.77
N LYS A 52 -11.26 -6.47 -30.30
CA LYS A 52 -11.58 -5.07 -30.54
C LYS A 52 -11.53 -4.29 -29.24
N GLY A 53 -10.97 -3.08 -29.31
CA GLY A 53 -10.71 -2.25 -28.13
C GLY A 53 -9.40 -2.58 -27.41
N ALA A 54 -8.66 -3.63 -27.83
CA ALA A 54 -7.33 -3.89 -27.30
C ALA A 54 -6.41 -2.68 -27.48
N THR A 55 -5.53 -2.49 -26.51
CA THR A 55 -4.64 -1.32 -26.42
C THR A 55 -3.21 -1.66 -26.84
N ALA A 56 -2.34 -0.65 -26.91
CA ALA A 56 -0.91 -0.87 -27.16
C ALA A 56 -0.26 -1.79 -26.11
N VAL A 57 -0.74 -1.78 -24.87
CA VAL A 57 -0.26 -2.68 -23.80
C VAL A 57 -0.69 -4.13 -24.07
N ASP A 58 -1.93 -4.35 -24.50
CA ASP A 58 -2.40 -5.68 -24.90
C ASP A 58 -1.55 -6.24 -26.04
N PHE A 59 -1.22 -5.40 -27.03
CA PHE A 59 -0.31 -5.76 -28.11
C PHE A 59 1.09 -6.11 -27.60
N ALA A 60 1.65 -5.36 -26.65
CA ALA A 60 2.95 -5.65 -26.08
C ALA A 60 3.01 -7.04 -25.41
N PHE A 61 1.98 -7.38 -24.62
CA PHE A 61 1.86 -8.71 -23.99
C PHE A 61 1.55 -9.83 -24.98
N ALA A 62 0.84 -9.54 -26.08
CA ALA A 62 0.60 -10.50 -27.15
C ALA A 62 1.88 -10.81 -27.94
N VAL A 63 2.76 -9.83 -28.14
CA VAL A 63 4.07 -10.04 -28.77
C VAL A 63 4.98 -10.85 -27.87
N HIS A 64 5.15 -10.44 -26.62
CA HIS A 64 5.95 -11.17 -25.63
C HIS A 64 5.71 -10.63 -24.22
N THR A 65 5.61 -11.51 -23.21
CA THR A 65 5.42 -11.09 -21.80
C THR A 65 6.49 -10.11 -21.33
N ASN A 66 7.78 -10.42 -21.54
CA ASN A 66 8.88 -9.49 -21.23
C ASN A 66 8.79 -8.12 -21.95
N LEU A 67 8.21 -8.06 -23.15
CA LEU A 67 7.99 -6.79 -23.84
C LEU A 67 6.90 -5.98 -23.11
N GLY A 68 5.79 -6.63 -22.76
CA GLY A 68 4.73 -6.03 -21.94
C GLY A 68 5.24 -5.54 -20.59
N LEU A 69 6.07 -6.32 -19.89
CA LEU A 69 6.65 -5.93 -18.59
C LEU A 69 7.57 -4.71 -18.70
N ALA A 70 8.39 -4.61 -19.76
CA ALA A 70 9.32 -3.51 -19.98
C ALA A 70 8.71 -2.32 -20.75
N THR A 71 7.39 -2.29 -20.96
CA THR A 71 6.72 -1.25 -21.76
C THR A 71 6.76 0.09 -21.03
N ALA A 72 7.28 1.12 -21.68
CA ALA A 72 7.29 2.50 -21.19
C ALA A 72 6.42 3.44 -22.03
N GLY A 73 6.23 3.11 -23.32
CA GLY A 73 5.43 3.90 -24.24
C GLY A 73 5.16 3.14 -25.53
N ALA A 74 4.36 3.73 -26.42
CA ALA A 74 4.06 3.17 -27.72
C ALA A 74 4.04 4.25 -28.81
N LYS A 75 4.39 3.84 -30.03
CA LYS A 75 4.08 4.58 -31.24
C LYS A 75 3.12 3.77 -32.09
N ILE A 76 2.11 4.42 -32.64
CA ILE A 76 1.14 3.83 -33.56
C ILE A 76 1.26 4.58 -34.89
N ASN A 77 1.52 3.86 -35.97
CA ASN A 77 1.76 4.42 -37.31
C ASN A 77 2.85 5.53 -37.30
N GLY A 78 3.92 5.31 -36.53
CA GLY A 78 5.06 6.22 -36.41
C GLY A 78 4.87 7.41 -35.46
N ARG A 79 3.68 7.60 -34.85
CA ARG A 79 3.39 8.71 -33.94
C ARG A 79 3.30 8.24 -32.49
N HIS A 80 3.85 9.02 -31.56
CA HIS A 80 3.73 8.74 -30.13
C HIS A 80 2.27 8.79 -29.68
N MET A 81 1.81 7.74 -29.01
CA MET A 81 0.45 7.62 -28.54
C MET A 81 0.41 7.18 -27.06
N PRO A 82 -0.61 7.59 -26.29
CA PRO A 82 -0.85 7.05 -24.96
C PRO A 82 -1.00 5.53 -24.98
N LEU A 83 -0.54 4.85 -23.92
CA LEU A 83 -0.63 3.40 -23.79
C LEU A 83 -2.09 2.87 -23.77
N ARG A 84 -3.03 3.71 -23.34
CA ARG A 84 -4.47 3.41 -23.29
C ARG A 84 -5.20 3.53 -24.64
N THR A 85 -4.51 3.98 -25.69
CA THR A 85 -5.12 4.15 -27.01
C THR A 85 -5.54 2.79 -27.55
N ALA A 86 -6.84 2.66 -27.87
CA ALA A 86 -7.37 1.48 -28.51
C ALA A 86 -6.83 1.37 -29.94
N LEU A 87 -6.43 0.16 -30.32
CA LEU A 87 -5.88 -0.14 -31.63
C LEU A 87 -7.01 -0.31 -32.65
N ASN A 88 -6.75 0.15 -33.87
CA ASN A 88 -7.61 -0.06 -35.02
C ASN A 88 -7.06 -1.17 -35.90
N ASN A 89 -7.92 -1.70 -36.77
CA ASN A 89 -7.52 -2.69 -37.74
C ASN A 89 -6.50 -2.10 -38.73
N GLY A 90 -5.35 -2.75 -38.88
CA GLY A 90 -4.27 -2.30 -39.77
C GLY A 90 -3.19 -1.45 -39.09
N ASP A 91 -3.32 -1.12 -37.81
CA ASP A 91 -2.34 -0.28 -37.11
C ASP A 91 -0.97 -0.96 -36.99
N VAL A 92 0.09 -0.21 -37.26
CA VAL A 92 1.48 -0.62 -37.01
C VAL A 92 1.90 -0.09 -35.64
N VAL A 93 2.18 -0.98 -34.70
CA VAL A 93 2.47 -0.66 -33.30
C VAL A 93 3.95 -0.94 -32.98
N GLU A 94 4.66 0.10 -32.57
CA GLU A 94 6.03 0.02 -32.06
C GLU A 94 6.02 0.27 -30.55
N ILE A 95 6.51 -0.69 -29.77
CA ILE A 95 6.58 -0.58 -28.31
C ILE A 95 7.95 -0.04 -27.90
N ILE A 96 7.94 1.03 -27.10
CA ILE A 96 9.13 1.64 -26.51
C ILE A 96 9.40 0.93 -25.18
N LYS A 97 10.57 0.30 -25.09
CA LYS A 97 11.01 -0.43 -23.89
C LYS A 97 11.87 0.44 -22.99
N ASN A 98 11.74 0.23 -21.67
CA ASN A 98 12.69 0.69 -20.67
C ASN A 98 12.96 -0.45 -19.67
N PRO A 99 14.22 -0.86 -19.43
CA PRO A 99 14.55 -1.89 -18.44
C PRO A 99 14.09 -1.57 -17.01
N HIS A 100 13.92 -0.29 -16.67
CA HIS A 100 13.45 0.16 -15.36
C HIS A 100 11.93 0.39 -15.32
N ALA A 101 11.23 0.25 -16.44
CA ALA A 101 9.78 0.29 -16.44
C ALA A 101 9.21 -1.00 -15.84
N ALA A 102 8.07 -0.85 -15.16
CA ALA A 102 7.30 -1.96 -14.63
C ALA A 102 5.81 -1.68 -14.85
N PRO A 103 4.98 -2.72 -15.00
CA PRO A 103 3.54 -2.55 -15.08
C PRO A 103 2.97 -1.84 -13.84
N GLN A 104 1.95 -1.03 -14.06
CA GLN A 104 1.23 -0.34 -13.00
C GLN A 104 -0.19 -0.90 -12.87
N LEU A 105 -0.74 -0.86 -11.65
CA LEU A 105 -2.10 -1.35 -11.38
C LEU A 105 -3.16 -0.59 -12.21
N SER A 106 -2.91 0.70 -12.50
CA SER A 106 -3.77 1.55 -13.33
C SER A 106 -4.01 0.99 -14.74
N TRP A 107 -3.11 0.14 -15.26
CA TRP A 107 -3.25 -0.46 -16.58
C TRP A 107 -4.44 -1.41 -16.66
N LEU A 108 -4.84 -2.03 -15.55
CA LEU A 108 -6.01 -2.91 -15.48
C LEU A 108 -7.31 -2.19 -15.85
N GLY A 109 -7.35 -0.86 -15.80
CA GLY A 109 -8.51 -0.05 -16.19
C GLY A 109 -8.69 0.10 -17.70
N PHE A 110 -7.68 -0.24 -18.51
CA PHE A 110 -7.76 -0.10 -19.98
C PHE A 110 -7.28 -1.32 -20.76
N VAL A 111 -6.56 -2.27 -20.14
CA VAL A 111 -6.21 -3.53 -20.83
C VAL A 111 -7.39 -4.46 -20.96
N VAL A 112 -7.54 -5.06 -22.14
CA VAL A 112 -8.69 -5.90 -22.49
C VAL A 112 -8.38 -7.39 -22.37
N THR A 113 -7.16 -7.80 -22.74
CA THR A 113 -6.80 -9.22 -22.87
C THR A 113 -6.54 -9.88 -21.51
N GLY A 114 -7.00 -11.13 -21.34
CA GLY A 114 -6.74 -11.92 -20.12
C GLY A 114 -5.26 -12.10 -19.83
N LYS A 115 -4.45 -12.37 -20.86
CA LYS A 115 -2.99 -12.51 -20.75
C LYS A 115 -2.32 -11.26 -20.19
N ALA A 116 -2.67 -10.07 -20.67
CA ALA A 116 -2.14 -8.82 -20.14
C ALA A 116 -2.58 -8.60 -18.69
N ARG A 117 -3.88 -8.77 -18.39
CA ARG A 117 -4.43 -8.60 -17.04
C ARG A 117 -3.75 -9.51 -16.02
N ALA A 118 -3.63 -10.80 -16.32
CA ALA A 118 -2.96 -11.78 -15.47
C ALA A 118 -1.47 -11.43 -15.25
N SER A 119 -0.77 -11.08 -16.33
CA SER A 119 0.65 -10.71 -16.27
C SER A 119 0.89 -9.44 -15.42
N ILE A 120 0.03 -8.42 -15.58
CA ILE A 120 0.10 -7.17 -14.81
C ILE A 120 -0.16 -7.46 -13.33
N ARG A 121 -1.24 -8.18 -12.98
CA ARG A 121 -1.55 -8.53 -11.58
C ARG A 121 -0.41 -9.29 -10.93
N ARG A 122 0.14 -10.30 -11.63
CA ARG A 122 1.28 -11.08 -11.14
C ARG A 122 2.51 -10.20 -10.90
N SER A 123 2.84 -9.32 -11.84
CA SER A 123 4.00 -8.42 -11.72
C SER A 123 3.86 -7.44 -10.56
N VAL A 124 2.67 -6.85 -10.38
CA VAL A 124 2.40 -5.91 -9.28
C VAL A 124 2.48 -6.63 -7.94
N ARG A 125 1.82 -7.79 -7.80
CA ARG A 125 1.87 -8.60 -6.58
C ARG A 125 3.30 -9.03 -6.22
N LEU A 126 4.11 -9.42 -7.21
CA LEU A 126 5.50 -9.82 -6.97
C LEU A 126 6.35 -8.63 -6.51
N LYS A 127 6.15 -7.45 -7.11
CA LYS A 127 6.85 -6.22 -6.72
C LYS A 127 6.47 -5.79 -5.30
N GLU A 128 5.18 -5.76 -4.98
CA GLU A 128 4.72 -5.45 -3.62
C GLU A 128 5.25 -6.45 -2.60
N ARG A 129 5.29 -7.74 -2.95
CA ARG A 129 5.90 -8.78 -2.09
C ARG A 129 7.38 -8.49 -1.83
N ALA A 130 8.14 -8.15 -2.88
CA ALA A 130 9.57 -7.86 -2.76
C ALA A 130 9.85 -6.60 -1.93
N GLU A 131 9.07 -5.53 -2.10
CA GLU A 131 9.18 -4.29 -1.31
C GLU A 131 8.92 -4.57 0.18
N VAL A 132 7.88 -5.36 0.47
CA VAL A 132 7.57 -5.79 1.84
C VAL A 132 8.70 -6.64 2.43
N ALA A 133 9.22 -7.61 1.66
CA ALA A 133 10.31 -8.45 2.12
C ALA A 133 11.58 -7.63 2.41
N ALA A 134 11.86 -6.59 1.61
CA ALA A 134 12.99 -5.69 1.85
C ALA A 134 12.84 -4.92 3.18
N ILE A 135 11.63 -4.49 3.54
CA ILE A 135 11.34 -3.90 4.86
C ILE A 135 11.56 -4.95 5.96
N GLY A 136 11.01 -6.15 5.76
CA GLY A 136 11.17 -7.25 6.69
C GLY A 136 12.62 -7.66 6.93
N SER A 137 13.48 -7.58 5.92
CA SER A 137 14.93 -7.82 6.08
C SER A 137 15.58 -6.84 7.05
N LYS A 138 15.23 -5.55 6.98
CA LYS A 138 15.76 -4.55 7.92
C LYS A 138 15.27 -4.81 9.35
N LEU A 139 13.98 -5.11 9.48
CA LEU A 139 13.37 -5.45 10.77
C LEU A 139 13.96 -6.74 11.36
N PHE A 140 14.27 -7.71 10.50
CA PHE A 140 14.94 -8.94 10.90
C PHE A 140 16.32 -8.67 11.48
N ASP A 141 17.11 -7.80 10.86
CA ASP A 141 18.44 -7.44 11.36
C ASP A 141 18.37 -6.83 12.77
N GLU A 142 17.36 -5.99 13.04
CA GLU A 142 17.11 -5.43 14.38
C GLU A 142 16.72 -6.50 15.40
N ILE A 143 15.86 -7.46 15.02
CA ILE A 143 15.48 -8.59 15.88
C ILE A 143 16.71 -9.47 16.17
N ALA A 144 17.52 -9.74 15.14
CA ALA A 144 18.67 -10.63 15.21
C ALA A 144 19.80 -10.11 16.11
N ILE A 145 19.83 -8.80 16.41
CA ILE A 145 20.77 -8.22 17.38
C ILE A 145 20.33 -8.50 18.83
N ARG A 146 19.01 -8.65 19.07
CA ARG A 146 18.45 -8.81 20.42
C ARG A 146 18.51 -10.24 20.95
N VAL A 147 18.82 -11.21 20.07
CA VAL A 147 18.99 -12.62 20.45
C VAL A 147 20.41 -12.89 20.96
N PRO A 148 20.58 -13.79 21.95
CA PRO A 148 21.86 -14.02 22.62
C PRO A 148 22.93 -14.72 21.76
N ALA A 149 22.61 -15.09 20.51
CA ALA A 149 23.49 -15.82 19.61
C ALA A 149 23.60 -15.14 18.25
N ARG A 150 24.79 -15.22 17.63
CA ARG A 150 24.98 -14.71 16.27
C ARG A 150 24.16 -15.53 15.27
N ILE A 151 23.21 -14.87 14.63
CA ILE A 151 22.35 -15.50 13.64
C ILE A 151 23.10 -15.69 12.33
N GLY A 152 23.28 -16.96 11.95
CA GLY A 152 23.84 -17.37 10.66
C GLY A 152 22.80 -18.09 9.80
N LYS A 153 23.18 -18.40 8.56
CA LYS A 153 22.30 -19.11 7.59
C LYS A 153 21.67 -20.40 8.13
N LYS A 154 22.34 -21.11 9.05
CA LYS A 154 21.81 -22.32 9.70
C LYS A 154 20.62 -22.03 10.61
N ALA A 155 20.70 -20.95 11.41
CA ALA A 155 19.62 -20.56 12.31
C ALA A 155 18.39 -20.07 11.52
N ILE A 156 18.61 -19.33 10.44
CA ILE A 156 17.54 -18.90 9.52
C ILE A 156 16.81 -20.10 8.91
N ARG A 157 17.54 -21.11 8.41
CA ARG A 157 16.92 -22.33 7.87
C ARG A 157 16.09 -23.09 8.92
N ALA A 158 16.61 -23.21 10.13
CA ALA A 158 15.88 -23.86 11.22
C ALA A 158 14.62 -23.07 11.62
N ALA A 159 14.68 -21.73 11.58
CA ALA A 159 13.52 -20.88 11.82
C ALA A 159 12.44 -21.04 10.75
N ILE A 160 12.83 -21.07 9.47
CA ILE A 160 11.94 -21.31 8.32
C ILE A 160 11.20 -22.64 8.49
N GLU A 161 11.92 -23.71 8.83
CA GLU A 161 11.33 -25.04 9.05
C GLU A 161 10.35 -25.06 10.22
N ARG A 162 10.70 -24.42 11.35
CA ARG A 162 9.81 -24.31 12.52
C ARG A 162 8.54 -23.52 12.25
N LEU A 163 8.63 -22.49 11.42
CA LEU A 163 7.53 -21.61 11.05
C LEU A 163 6.69 -22.17 9.88
N GLY A 164 7.07 -23.33 9.33
CA GLY A 164 6.37 -23.95 8.20
C GLY A 164 6.45 -23.12 6.91
N MET A 165 7.57 -22.46 6.68
CA MET A 165 7.81 -21.64 5.49
C MET A 165 8.72 -22.37 4.50
N ASP A 166 8.64 -22.00 3.21
CA ASP A 166 9.42 -22.65 2.15
C ASP A 166 10.73 -21.91 1.88
N GLU A 167 10.69 -20.58 1.81
CA GLU A 167 11.84 -19.75 1.43
C GLU A 167 12.20 -18.67 2.46
N PRO A 168 13.48 -18.23 2.53
CA PRO A 168 13.89 -17.10 3.37
C PRO A 168 13.14 -15.81 3.07
N ASP A 169 12.80 -15.56 1.81
CA ASP A 169 12.03 -14.40 1.40
C ASP A 169 10.60 -14.43 1.97
N ASP A 170 10.06 -15.62 2.26
CA ASP A 170 8.75 -15.76 2.92
C ASP A 170 8.80 -15.32 4.37
N LEU A 171 9.90 -15.65 5.07
CA LEU A 171 10.16 -15.17 6.42
C LEU A 171 10.28 -13.65 6.44
N MET A 172 11.09 -13.08 5.53
CA MET A 172 11.24 -11.62 5.44
C MET A 172 9.90 -10.96 5.09
N TYR A 173 9.14 -11.53 4.16
CA TYR A 173 7.80 -11.04 3.84
C TYR A 173 6.86 -11.09 5.05
N ALA A 174 6.87 -12.17 5.83
CA ALA A 174 6.02 -12.33 7.01
C ALA A 174 6.37 -11.33 8.11
N ILE A 175 7.66 -11.04 8.31
CA ILE A 175 8.15 -10.01 9.24
C ILE A 175 7.72 -8.61 8.78
N GLY A 176 8.01 -8.26 7.51
CA GLY A 176 7.63 -6.97 6.93
C GLY A 176 6.10 -6.77 6.79
N ALA A 177 5.34 -7.86 6.83
CA ALA A 177 3.88 -7.86 6.89
C ALA A 177 3.30 -7.88 8.31
N ALA A 178 4.14 -7.87 9.33
CA ALA A 178 3.73 -8.00 10.73
C ALA A 178 2.82 -9.22 10.99
N LYS A 179 2.99 -10.29 10.18
CA LYS A 179 2.32 -11.58 10.42
C LYS A 179 2.99 -12.37 11.54
N LEU A 180 4.25 -12.05 11.82
CA LEU A 180 5.02 -12.58 12.93
C LEU A 180 5.43 -11.43 13.84
N SER A 181 5.24 -11.64 15.14
CA SER A 181 5.79 -10.81 16.20
C SER A 181 7.29 -11.04 16.37
N ASP A 182 7.98 -10.08 16.96
CA ASP A 182 9.42 -10.20 17.28
C ASP A 182 9.69 -11.43 18.13
N ARG A 183 8.83 -11.69 19.11
CA ARG A 183 8.92 -12.87 19.97
C ARG A 183 8.84 -14.17 19.18
N GLU A 184 7.90 -14.31 18.25
CA GLU A 184 7.78 -15.50 17.39
C GLU A 184 9.01 -15.68 16.51
N VAL A 185 9.56 -14.59 15.96
CA VAL A 185 10.79 -14.63 15.16
C VAL A 185 11.99 -15.03 16.01
N MET A 186 12.13 -14.46 17.21
CA MET A 186 13.21 -14.76 18.15
C MET A 186 13.16 -16.23 18.60
N GLU A 187 11.99 -16.74 18.94
CA GLU A 187 11.79 -18.14 19.33
C GLU A 187 12.04 -19.11 18.16
N ALA A 188 11.65 -18.73 16.94
CA ALA A 188 11.97 -19.52 15.75
C ALA A 188 13.48 -19.57 15.48
N LEU A 189 14.20 -18.47 15.70
CA LEU A 189 15.66 -18.37 15.53
C LEU A 189 16.43 -19.10 16.63
N VAL A 190 16.09 -18.85 17.89
CA VAL A 190 16.73 -19.39 19.09
C VAL A 190 15.63 -19.77 20.10
N PRO A 191 15.20 -21.04 20.10
CA PRO A 191 14.17 -21.50 21.02
C PRO A 191 14.54 -21.28 22.49
N GLY A 192 13.60 -20.77 23.28
CA GLY A 192 13.75 -20.49 24.71
C GLY A 192 14.46 -19.17 25.03
N CYS A 193 14.88 -18.38 24.03
CA CYS A 193 15.57 -17.11 24.29
C CYS A 193 14.66 -16.03 24.90
N THR A 194 13.34 -16.20 24.85
CA THR A 194 12.36 -15.24 25.39
C THR A 194 11.76 -15.69 26.73
N ALA A 195 12.32 -16.73 27.37
CA ALA A 195 11.81 -17.32 28.61
C ALA A 195 11.97 -16.42 29.86
N GLY A 196 12.88 -15.44 29.83
CA GLY A 196 13.10 -14.46 30.91
C GLY A 196 12.56 -13.06 30.60
N ILE A 197 11.82 -12.91 29.50
CA ILE A 197 11.22 -11.64 29.08
C ILE A 197 9.76 -11.70 29.52
N GLU A 198 9.39 -10.91 30.53
CA GLU A 198 7.99 -10.78 30.99
C GLU A 198 7.09 -10.44 29.80
N ALA A 199 5.90 -11.04 29.76
CA ALA A 199 4.99 -10.96 28.63
C ALA A 199 4.28 -9.58 28.49
N ASP A 200 4.74 -8.58 29.25
CA ASP A 200 4.03 -7.32 29.42
C ASP A 200 4.42 -6.25 28.39
N GLU A 201 3.43 -5.97 27.55
CA GLU A 201 3.02 -4.68 26.96
C GLU A 201 3.94 -3.88 26.02
N HIS A 202 5.24 -4.19 25.91
CA HIS A 202 6.15 -3.35 25.10
C HIS A 202 6.59 -3.94 23.75
N TRP A 203 6.39 -5.24 23.50
CA TRP A 203 6.84 -5.87 22.24
C TRP A 203 5.82 -5.80 21.09
N THR A 204 4.57 -5.47 21.36
CA THR A 204 3.55 -5.15 20.34
C THR A 204 3.58 -3.69 19.91
N ARG A 205 4.39 -2.86 20.57
CA ARG A 205 4.64 -1.48 20.18
C ARG A 205 5.95 -1.40 19.40
N ARG A 206 6.09 -2.24 18.36
CA ARG A 206 6.74 -1.71 17.15
C ARG A 206 5.95 -0.46 16.84
N GLU A 207 6.59 0.70 16.89
CA GLU A 207 6.13 1.87 16.16
C GLU A 207 5.69 1.33 14.80
N ARG A 208 4.36 1.25 14.61
CA ARG A 208 3.78 0.61 13.46
C ARG A 208 4.21 1.48 12.29
N ALA A 209 5.26 1.04 11.61
CA ALA A 209 6.06 1.91 10.78
C ALA A 209 5.16 2.60 9.76
N ILE A 210 4.93 3.88 9.99
CA ILE A 210 4.22 4.74 9.08
C ILE A 210 5.02 4.69 7.78
N SER A 211 4.44 4.05 6.77
CA SER A 211 5.06 3.92 5.45
C SER A 211 4.48 4.99 4.55
N ILE A 212 5.34 5.68 3.82
CA ILE A 212 4.95 6.74 2.88
C ILE A 212 5.50 6.38 1.50
N ARG A 213 4.59 6.34 0.52
CA ARG A 213 4.88 6.20 -0.91
C ARG A 213 5.09 7.59 -1.51
N GLY A 214 5.99 7.68 -2.49
CA GLY A 214 6.35 8.95 -3.16
C GLY A 214 7.71 9.51 -2.73
N LEU A 215 8.30 9.00 -1.65
CA LEU A 215 9.65 9.36 -1.23
C LEU A 215 10.71 8.53 -1.97
N THR A 216 11.83 9.16 -2.31
CA THR A 216 13.03 8.45 -2.77
C THR A 216 13.55 7.55 -1.66
N PRO A 217 13.92 6.28 -1.93
CA PRO A 217 14.44 5.38 -0.91
C PRO A 217 15.63 6.00 -0.15
N GLY A 218 15.55 6.02 1.19
CA GLY A 218 16.59 6.56 2.06
C GLY A 218 16.39 8.02 2.49
N VAL A 219 15.35 8.71 1.99
CA VAL A 219 14.96 10.04 2.48
C VAL A 219 14.12 9.89 3.74
N ALA A 220 14.57 10.50 4.84
CA ALA A 220 13.81 10.57 6.08
C ALA A 220 12.64 11.57 5.97
N PHE A 221 11.57 11.29 6.68
CA PHE A 221 10.39 12.15 6.76
C PHE A 221 9.97 12.32 8.22
N GLU A 222 9.24 13.40 8.49
CA GLU A 222 8.62 13.69 9.78
C GLU A 222 7.15 14.05 9.54
N LEU A 223 6.27 13.69 10.48
CA LEU A 223 4.87 14.12 10.43
C LEU A 223 4.75 15.50 11.08
N ALA A 224 3.94 16.37 10.49
CA ALA A 224 3.77 17.72 10.99
C ALA A 224 2.90 17.78 12.26
N ASP A 225 3.39 18.48 13.28
CA ASP A 225 2.69 18.74 14.55
C ASP A 225 1.53 19.75 14.42
N CYS A 226 1.33 20.35 13.25
CA CYS A 226 0.25 21.34 13.04
C CYS A 226 -1.08 20.72 12.59
N CYS A 227 -1.06 19.51 12.02
CA CYS A 227 -2.28 18.85 11.50
C CYS A 227 -2.35 17.36 11.82
N HIS A 228 -1.34 16.84 12.54
CA HIS A 228 -1.25 15.46 13.02
C HIS A 228 -1.80 14.44 11.99
N PRO A 229 -1.14 14.31 10.83
CA PRO A 229 -1.66 13.49 9.75
C PRO A 229 -1.75 12.02 10.17
N VAL A 230 -2.89 11.39 9.90
CA VAL A 230 -3.21 10.02 10.30
C VAL A 230 -3.36 9.15 9.05
N PRO A 231 -2.96 7.85 9.09
CA PRO A 231 -3.19 6.93 8.00
C PRO A 231 -4.62 6.97 7.46
N GLY A 232 -4.75 7.28 6.16
CA GLY A 232 -6.02 7.50 5.49
C GLY A 232 -6.24 8.94 5.02
N ASP A 233 -5.53 9.91 5.61
CA ASP A 233 -5.56 11.29 5.12
C ASP A 233 -4.95 11.41 3.73
N ARG A 234 -5.40 12.40 2.97
CA ARG A 234 -4.64 12.85 1.80
C ARG A 234 -3.47 13.66 2.31
N ILE A 235 -2.25 13.24 1.98
CA ILE A 235 -1.02 13.86 2.49
C ILE A 235 -0.18 14.47 1.38
N VAL A 236 0.64 15.44 1.76
CA VAL A 236 1.62 16.09 0.90
C VAL A 236 2.91 16.33 1.66
N GLY A 237 4.04 16.24 0.95
CA GLY A 237 5.37 16.50 1.52
C GLY A 237 5.86 17.88 1.14
N ILE A 238 6.45 18.57 2.10
CA ILE A 238 7.17 19.83 1.90
C ILE A 238 8.65 19.55 2.17
N ARG A 239 9.52 19.93 1.24
CA ARG A 239 10.97 19.86 1.42
C ARG A 239 11.60 21.25 1.36
N ARG A 240 12.26 21.64 2.45
CA ARG A 240 13.19 22.78 2.47
C ARG A 240 14.62 22.31 2.20
N LYS A 241 15.48 23.19 1.66
CA LYS A 241 16.86 22.82 1.31
C LYS A 241 17.63 22.39 2.56
N GLY A 242 18.01 21.10 2.62
CA GLY A 242 18.81 20.53 3.70
C GLY A 242 18.01 19.93 4.86
N GLU A 243 16.68 19.96 4.80
CA GLU A 243 15.79 19.42 5.84
C GLU A 243 15.14 18.09 5.40
N THR A 244 14.59 17.36 6.37
CA THR A 244 13.75 16.17 6.15
C THR A 244 12.45 16.56 5.44
N VAL A 245 11.77 15.58 4.82
CA VAL A 245 10.46 15.86 4.20
C VAL A 245 9.42 15.94 5.32
N LEU A 246 8.81 17.12 5.49
CA LEU A 246 7.74 17.32 6.45
C LEU A 246 6.40 16.98 5.79
N VAL A 247 5.64 16.09 6.43
CA VAL A 247 4.41 15.52 5.87
C VAL A 247 3.21 16.18 6.53
N HIS A 248 2.34 16.76 5.71
CA HIS A 248 1.11 17.41 6.14
C HIS A 248 -0.11 16.71 5.55
N ALA A 249 -1.26 16.83 6.23
CA ALA A 249 -2.55 16.64 5.59
C ALA A 249 -2.77 17.74 4.53
N ILE A 250 -3.39 17.40 3.40
CA ILE A 250 -3.51 18.29 2.24
C ILE A 250 -4.34 19.56 2.51
N ASP A 251 -5.18 19.52 3.54
CA ASP A 251 -6.07 20.58 4.00
C ASP A 251 -5.49 21.38 5.19
N CYS A 252 -4.24 21.12 5.57
CA CYS A 252 -3.56 21.85 6.62
C CYS A 252 -3.44 23.35 6.30
N LEU A 253 -3.87 24.21 7.22
CA LEU A 253 -3.88 25.67 7.04
C LEU A 253 -2.49 26.28 6.87
N GLU A 254 -1.46 25.68 7.51
CA GLU A 254 -0.07 26.14 7.38
C GLU A 254 0.48 25.99 5.96
N LEU A 255 -0.13 25.13 5.13
CA LEU A 255 0.21 24.99 3.72
C LEU A 255 -0.12 26.24 2.91
N ALA A 256 -1.11 27.04 3.33
CA ALA A 256 -1.52 28.26 2.63
C ALA A 256 -0.44 29.36 2.67
N ASN A 257 0.47 29.31 3.65
CA ASN A 257 1.58 30.24 3.82
C ASN A 257 2.83 29.83 3.00
N GLY A 258 2.80 28.70 2.30
CA GLY A 258 3.95 28.06 1.65
C GLY A 258 4.44 28.76 0.38
N VAL A 259 5.10 29.91 0.52
CA VAL A 259 5.93 30.51 -0.53
C VAL A 259 7.34 29.89 -0.45
N ASP A 260 7.87 29.39 -1.57
CA ASP A 260 9.22 28.79 -1.75
C ASP A 260 9.51 27.39 -1.15
N SER A 261 8.57 26.44 -1.28
CA SER A 261 8.85 25.03 -0.92
C SER A 261 8.73 24.07 -2.09
N ASP A 262 9.59 23.04 -2.13
CA ASP A 262 9.45 21.90 -3.05
C ASP A 262 8.31 21.00 -2.54
N TRP A 263 7.23 20.88 -3.32
CA TRP A 263 6.10 20.02 -3.01
C TRP A 263 6.33 18.61 -3.55
N ILE A 264 5.99 17.61 -2.73
CA ILE A 264 6.15 16.20 -3.06
C ILE A 264 4.81 15.52 -2.88
N ASP A 265 4.32 14.87 -3.94
CA ASP A 265 3.13 14.04 -3.86
C ASP A 265 3.42 12.79 -3.04
N LEU A 266 2.70 12.64 -1.93
CA LEU A 266 2.85 11.54 -1.00
C LEU A 266 1.55 10.75 -0.88
N ALA A 267 1.67 9.48 -0.51
CA ALA A 267 0.53 8.66 -0.14
C ALA A 267 0.92 7.70 0.98
N TRP A 268 0.01 7.40 1.88
CA TRP A 268 0.23 6.32 2.84
C TRP A 268 0.48 5.00 2.11
N GLY A 269 1.43 4.23 2.61
CA GLY A 269 1.56 2.83 2.23
C GLY A 269 0.38 2.02 2.76
N SER A 270 0.10 0.91 2.10
CA SER A 270 -1.09 0.08 2.34
C SER A 270 -1.14 -0.59 3.71
N ARG A 271 -0.10 -0.43 4.54
CA ARG A 271 0.05 -1.04 5.87
C ARG A 271 0.36 -0.03 6.97
N SER A 272 0.29 1.26 6.66
CA SER A 272 0.41 2.31 7.67
C SER A 272 -0.80 2.25 8.59
N VAL A 273 -0.56 1.94 9.86
CA VAL A 273 -1.60 1.80 10.90
C VAL A 273 -1.02 2.38 12.16
N GLY A 274 -1.80 3.12 12.96
CA GLY A 274 -1.29 3.70 14.19
C GLY A 274 -0.66 5.06 13.97
N ALA A 275 -1.30 6.10 14.49
CA ALA A 275 -0.77 7.46 14.60
C ALA A 275 -1.34 8.14 15.84
N LEU A 276 -0.69 9.21 16.27
CA LEU A 276 -1.26 10.13 17.25
C LEU A 276 -2.24 11.05 16.51
N GLY A 277 -3.48 11.07 16.97
CA GLY A 277 -4.48 12.06 16.57
C GLY A 277 -4.63 13.08 17.68
N GLN A 278 -4.71 14.36 17.31
CA GLN A 278 -4.97 15.45 18.25
C GLN A 278 -6.41 15.94 18.09
N LEU A 279 -7.10 16.06 19.23
CA LEU A 279 -8.47 16.52 19.33
C LEU A 279 -8.55 17.71 20.26
N SER A 280 -9.43 18.66 19.94
CA SER A 280 -9.86 19.70 20.88
C SER A 280 -11.34 19.48 21.19
N VAL A 281 -11.64 19.25 22.47
CA VAL A 281 -12.98 18.88 22.93
C VAL A 281 -13.43 19.87 24.00
N THR A 282 -14.52 20.57 23.72
CA THR A 282 -15.17 21.48 24.66
C THR A 282 -16.32 20.75 25.35
N LEU A 283 -16.24 20.63 26.67
CA LEU A 283 -17.25 20.03 27.53
C LEU A 283 -18.09 21.10 28.21
N TYR A 284 -19.33 20.75 28.56
CA TYR A 284 -20.09 21.49 29.56
C TYR A 284 -19.48 21.27 30.94
N ASP A 285 -19.23 22.35 31.67
CA ASP A 285 -18.64 22.30 33.01
C ASP A 285 -19.71 21.96 34.05
N ARG A 286 -19.98 20.65 34.18
CA ARG A 286 -20.85 20.06 35.19
C ARG A 286 -20.24 18.73 35.67
N PRO A 287 -20.54 18.29 36.90
CA PRO A 287 -20.02 17.04 37.42
C PRO A 287 -20.32 15.84 36.49
N GLY A 288 -19.28 15.05 36.19
CA GLY A 288 -19.38 13.81 35.42
C GLY A 288 -19.05 13.90 33.92
N THR A 289 -18.96 15.10 33.33
CA THR A 289 -18.72 15.24 31.88
C THR A 289 -17.35 14.73 31.44
N LEU A 290 -16.31 14.95 32.24
CA LEU A 290 -14.98 14.39 31.96
C LEU A 290 -14.98 12.85 31.98
N ALA A 291 -15.73 12.24 32.91
CA ALA A 291 -15.84 10.78 33.00
C ALA A 291 -16.61 10.20 31.81
N GLU A 292 -17.65 10.90 31.34
CA GLU A 292 -18.38 10.52 30.13
C GLU A 292 -17.49 10.56 28.89
N MET A 293 -16.71 11.65 28.70
CA MET A 293 -15.72 11.77 27.63
C MET A 293 -14.67 10.64 27.69
N ALA A 294 -14.10 10.38 28.88
CA ALA A 294 -13.15 9.29 29.08
C ALA A 294 -13.78 7.91 28.75
N GLY A 295 -15.05 7.71 29.10
CA GLY A 295 -15.82 6.52 28.76
C GLY A 295 -15.97 6.31 27.25
N ILE A 296 -16.12 7.39 26.48
CA ILE A 296 -16.20 7.33 25.01
C ILE A 296 -14.88 6.83 24.41
N PHE A 297 -13.73 7.33 24.90
CA PHE A 297 -12.42 6.84 24.47
C PHE A 297 -12.25 5.34 24.80
N ALA A 298 -12.61 4.93 26.02
CA ALA A 298 -12.52 3.54 26.45
C ALA A 298 -13.39 2.61 25.61
N GLN A 299 -14.64 2.99 25.31
CA GLN A 299 -15.55 2.20 24.48
C GLN A 299 -15.04 2.04 23.04
N ASN A 300 -14.35 3.05 22.52
CA ASN A 300 -13.72 2.99 21.21
C ASN A 300 -12.34 2.32 21.21
N LYS A 301 -11.84 1.87 22.37
CA LYS A 301 -10.50 1.28 22.51
C LYS A 301 -9.39 2.23 22.04
N ALA A 302 -9.54 3.52 22.34
CA ALA A 302 -8.53 4.53 22.08
C ALA A 302 -7.69 4.77 23.34
N ASN A 303 -6.37 4.69 23.21
CA ASN A 303 -5.46 5.07 24.28
C ASN A 303 -5.31 6.60 24.31
N VAL A 304 -5.40 7.20 25.50
CA VAL A 304 -5.20 8.64 25.68
C VAL A 304 -3.78 8.86 26.17
N THR A 305 -2.95 9.49 25.36
CA THR A 305 -1.53 9.74 25.67
C THR A 305 -1.37 11.02 26.47
N SER A 306 -2.13 12.05 26.11
CA SER A 306 -2.11 13.35 26.76
C SER A 306 -3.54 13.91 26.87
N LEU A 307 -3.82 14.57 27.99
CA LEU A 307 -5.07 15.28 28.22
C LEU A 307 -4.74 16.55 29.00
N VAL A 308 -4.86 17.69 28.33
CA VAL A 308 -4.50 19.00 28.87
C VAL A 308 -5.71 19.90 28.82
N GLN A 309 -6.07 20.50 29.95
CA GLN A 309 -7.08 21.55 29.97
C GLN A 309 -6.49 22.84 29.41
N SER A 310 -6.97 23.28 28.25
CA SER A 310 -6.43 24.46 27.57
C SER A 310 -7.22 25.73 27.85
N GLN A 311 -8.53 25.64 28.08
CA GLN A 311 -9.39 26.78 28.38
C GLN A 311 -10.42 26.43 29.45
N LEU A 312 -10.74 27.41 30.31
CA LEU A 312 -11.77 27.34 31.33
C LEU A 312 -12.64 28.58 31.24
N ASP A 313 -13.72 28.48 30.48
CA ASP A 313 -14.64 29.58 30.18
C ASP A 313 -16.06 29.17 30.53
N HIS A 314 -16.43 29.30 31.80
CA HIS A 314 -17.76 28.90 32.28
C HIS A 314 -18.89 29.42 31.37
N PRO A 315 -19.84 28.55 30.97
CA PRO A 315 -20.09 27.20 31.48
C PRO A 315 -19.35 26.06 30.75
N PHE A 316 -18.23 26.34 30.09
CA PHE A 316 -17.48 25.40 29.27
C PHE A 316 -16.03 25.18 29.74
N THR A 317 -15.47 24.04 29.37
CA THR A 317 -14.04 23.74 29.56
C THR A 317 -13.52 23.02 28.33
N THR A 318 -12.41 23.47 27.76
CA THR A 318 -11.80 22.86 26.59
C THR A 318 -10.58 22.05 26.99
N TYR A 319 -10.51 20.84 26.44
CA TYR A 319 -9.40 19.92 26.60
C TYR A 319 -8.76 19.66 25.24
N ASP A 320 -7.44 19.79 25.18
CA ASP A 320 -6.63 19.30 24.08
C ASP A 320 -6.11 17.91 24.44
N ILE A 321 -6.37 16.96 23.55
CA ILE A 321 -6.27 15.53 23.83
C ILE A 321 -5.48 14.87 22.72
N GLU A 322 -4.43 14.13 23.09
CA GLU A 322 -3.70 13.27 22.17
C GLU A 322 -4.14 11.82 22.39
N ILE A 323 -4.58 11.19 21.31
CA ILE A 323 -5.06 9.81 21.31
C ILE A 323 -4.35 8.96 20.27
N GLU A 324 -4.07 7.70 20.62
CA GLU A 324 -3.60 6.72 19.63
C GLU A 324 -4.77 6.19 18.82
N VAL A 325 -4.72 6.42 17.50
CA VAL A 325 -5.73 5.96 16.54
C VAL A 325 -5.12 5.04 15.49
N GLN A 326 -5.95 4.18 14.90
CA GLN A 326 -5.49 3.19 13.92
C GLN A 326 -5.40 3.82 12.53
N ASP A 327 -6.43 4.57 12.17
CA ASP A 327 -6.61 5.25 10.89
C ASP A 327 -7.62 6.40 11.06
N VAL A 328 -7.85 7.15 9.99
CA VAL A 328 -8.84 8.23 9.93
C VAL A 328 -10.26 7.74 10.22
N ALA A 329 -10.60 6.51 9.84
CA ALA A 329 -11.93 5.96 10.10
C ALA A 329 -12.16 5.72 11.60
N HIS A 330 -11.14 5.26 12.33
CA HIS A 330 -11.17 5.12 13.78
C HIS A 330 -11.28 6.48 14.46
N LEU A 331 -10.47 7.46 14.04
CA LEU A 331 -10.52 8.84 14.57
C LEU A 331 -11.91 9.46 14.38
N ASN A 332 -12.47 9.37 13.18
CA ASN A 332 -13.80 9.91 12.87
C ASN A 332 -14.92 9.24 13.67
N ARG A 333 -14.79 7.95 13.99
CA ARG A 333 -15.75 7.24 14.85
C ARG A 333 -15.73 7.80 16.28
N ILE A 334 -14.55 8.04 16.83
CA ILE A 334 -14.37 8.66 18.15
C ILE A 334 -14.95 10.08 18.14
N LEU A 335 -14.61 10.88 17.14
CA LEU A 335 -15.12 12.25 16.98
C LEU A 335 -16.65 12.28 16.90
N SER A 336 -17.25 11.33 16.16
CA SER A 336 -18.71 11.20 16.05
C SER A 336 -19.35 10.79 17.38
N ALA A 337 -18.72 9.88 18.13
CA ALA A 337 -19.21 9.48 19.45
C ALA A 337 -19.12 10.61 20.47
N LEU A 338 -18.04 11.41 20.43
CA LEU A 338 -17.90 12.63 21.23
C LEU A 338 -19.02 13.62 20.91
N ARG A 339 -19.24 13.94 19.63
CA ARG A 339 -20.30 14.88 19.19
C ARG A 339 -21.71 14.42 19.51
N ALA A 340 -21.92 13.13 19.75
CA ALA A 340 -23.23 12.56 20.11
C ALA A 340 -23.52 12.61 21.62
N SER A 341 -22.53 12.94 22.45
CA SER A 341 -22.68 12.99 23.91
C SER A 341 -23.23 14.33 24.37
N ASP A 342 -24.20 14.30 25.29
CA ASP A 342 -24.76 15.50 25.92
C ASP A 342 -23.74 16.26 26.80
N ALA A 343 -22.60 15.64 27.12
CA ALA A 343 -21.51 16.27 27.85
C ALA A 343 -20.62 17.16 26.96
N VAL A 344 -20.62 16.94 25.65
CA VAL A 344 -19.72 17.58 24.69
C VAL A 344 -20.45 18.69 23.96
N ALA A 345 -19.99 19.93 24.10
CA ALA A 345 -20.51 21.07 23.36
C ALA A 345 -19.90 21.13 21.94
N GLN A 346 -18.62 20.80 21.82
CA GLN A 346 -17.88 20.83 20.56
C GLN A 346 -16.73 19.81 20.61
N ALA A 347 -16.43 19.18 19.47
CA ALA A 347 -15.29 18.29 19.34
C ALA A 347 -14.75 18.39 17.91
N ASP A 348 -13.49 18.78 17.79
CA ASP A 348 -12.81 18.99 16.53
C ASP A 348 -11.44 18.30 16.51
N ARG A 349 -11.03 17.94 15.30
CA ARG A 349 -9.67 17.49 15.03
C ARG A 349 -8.79 18.72 14.85
N GLN A 350 -7.60 18.71 15.44
CA GLN A 350 -6.59 19.74 15.21
C GLN A 350 -5.71 19.43 14.00
#